data_AF-A0AAD7BZP0-F1
#
_entry.id   AF-A0AAD7BZP0-F1
#
_cell.length_a   1.000
_cell.length_b   1.000
_cell.length_c   1.000
_cell.angle_alpha   90.00
_cell.angle_beta   90.00
_cell.angle_gamma   90.00
#
_symmetry.space_group_name_H-M   'P 1'
#
loop_
_entity.id
_entity.type
_entity.pdbx_description
1 polymer ?
#
loop_
_entity_poly.entity_id
_entity_poly.type
_entity_poly.pdbx_seq_one_letter_code
_entity_poly.pdbx_strand_id
1 'polypeptide(L)'
;PVTSRSAFIHPSVDAGRCLTATSSTDGTPVTISSCIPSGSASQNWSISSAGTLVLYGNKCLNVPNGATTSGTLLQISTCGTGNPNQAWTVDSTAGSISWTGKGFCMDLTKGADADG
;
A
#
# COMPACT_ATOMS: atom_id res chain seq x y z
N PRO A 1 -15.55 13.06 -11.48
CA PRO A 1 -14.52 13.60 -10.57
C PRO A 1 -14.22 12.58 -9.45
N VAL A 2 -13.18 11.76 -9.62
CA VAL A 2 -12.68 10.92 -8.52
C VAL A 2 -11.91 11.83 -7.56
N THR A 3 -12.46 12.07 -6.38
CA THR A 3 -11.75 12.74 -5.27
C THR A 3 -10.71 11.79 -4.72
N SER A 4 -9.59 11.66 -5.43
CA SER A 4 -8.40 10.99 -4.96
C SER A 4 -7.79 11.85 -3.85
N ARG A 5 -8.04 11.46 -2.59
CA ARG A 5 -7.35 12.08 -1.45
C ARG A 5 -5.99 11.43 -1.32
N SER A 6 -4.95 12.18 -1.68
CA SER A 6 -3.57 11.95 -1.28
C SER A 6 -3.51 11.83 0.24
N ALA A 7 -3.02 10.71 0.74
CA ALA A 7 -2.94 10.41 2.17
C ALA A 7 -1.67 9.59 2.48
N PHE A 8 -1.12 9.82 3.66
CA PHE A 8 -0.19 8.89 4.25
C PHE A 8 -0.96 7.64 4.72
N ILE A 9 -0.40 6.47 4.42
CA ILE A 9 -0.80 5.22 5.06
C ILE A 9 0.27 4.94 6.11
N HIS A 10 -0.12 4.80 7.37
CA HIS A 10 0.78 4.55 8.48
C HIS A 10 0.23 3.40 9.35
N PRO A 11 1.10 2.65 10.03
CA PRO A 11 0.66 1.69 11.04
C PRO A 11 -0.15 2.38 12.14
N SER A 12 -1.07 1.64 12.78
CA SER A 12 -1.81 2.15 13.93
C SER A 12 -0.93 2.33 15.17
N VAL A 13 0.20 1.61 15.23
CA VAL A 13 1.14 1.62 16.37
C VAL A 13 2.11 2.81 16.32
N ASP A 14 2.38 3.37 15.14
CA ASP A 14 3.29 4.51 14.97
C ASP A 14 2.89 5.35 13.75
N ALA A 15 2.32 6.53 13.99
CA ALA A 15 1.96 7.49 12.95
C ALA A 15 3.17 8.26 12.36
N GLY A 16 4.36 8.09 12.94
CA GLY A 16 5.62 8.58 12.41
C GLY A 16 6.23 7.70 11.31
N ARG A 17 5.64 6.52 11.04
CA ARG A 17 6.02 5.61 9.97
C ARG A 17 5.01 5.62 8.85
N CYS A 18 5.47 5.74 7.62
CA CYS A 18 4.66 5.81 6.42
C CYS A 18 4.97 4.64 5.47
N LEU A 19 3.93 4.07 4.87
CA LEU A 19 4.03 3.08 3.80
C LEU A 19 4.83 3.69 2.64
N THR A 20 5.93 3.06 2.26
CA THR A 20 6.94 3.63 1.38
C THR A 20 7.31 2.66 0.27
N ALA A 21 7.40 3.17 -0.95
CA ALA A 21 8.21 2.55 -2.01
C ALA A 21 9.24 3.57 -2.48
N THR A 22 10.52 3.22 -2.49
CA THR A 22 11.61 4.20 -2.72
C THR A 22 11.89 4.51 -4.18
N SER A 23 11.31 3.71 -5.09
CA SER A 23 11.42 3.85 -6.54
C SER A 23 10.04 3.61 -7.18
N SER A 24 9.85 4.13 -8.39
CA SER A 24 8.67 3.86 -9.23
C SER A 24 8.84 2.64 -10.16
N THR A 25 9.90 1.86 -10.00
CA THR A 25 10.13 0.63 -10.76
C THR A 25 9.18 -0.48 -10.31
N ASP A 26 8.61 -1.22 -11.26
CA ASP A 26 7.78 -2.39 -10.94
C ASP A 26 8.61 -3.43 -10.17
N GLY A 27 8.00 -4.03 -9.14
CA GLY A 27 8.70 -4.94 -8.24
C GLY A 27 9.43 -4.24 -7.09
N THR A 28 9.41 -2.91 -7.01
CA THR A 28 9.94 -2.21 -5.83
C THR A 28 9.16 -2.64 -4.59
N PRO A 29 9.84 -3.16 -3.55
CA PRO A 29 9.18 -3.55 -2.31
C PRO A 29 8.49 -2.37 -1.64
N VAL A 30 7.38 -2.64 -0.98
CA VAL A 30 6.71 -1.69 -0.11
C VAL A 30 7.11 -1.98 1.33
N THR A 31 7.64 -0.97 2.01
CA THR A 31 8.14 -1.02 3.38
C THR A 31 7.45 0.03 4.24
N ILE A 32 7.78 0.13 5.53
CA ILE A 32 7.55 1.35 6.29
C ILE A 32 8.84 2.15 6.39
N SER A 33 8.73 3.47 6.35
CA SER A 33 9.83 4.34 6.71
C SER A 33 9.38 5.61 7.41
N SER A 34 10.28 6.33 8.07
CA SER A 34 10.01 7.65 8.65
C SER A 34 9.22 8.52 7.68
N CYS A 35 8.11 9.08 8.13
CA CYS A 35 7.28 9.94 7.31
C CYS A 35 8.09 11.16 6.86
N ILE A 36 8.12 11.41 5.56
CA ILE A 36 8.78 12.58 4.96
C ILE A 36 7.75 13.66 4.62
N PRO A 37 8.16 14.94 4.51
CA PRO A 37 7.24 16.04 4.26
C PRO A 37 6.27 15.78 3.09
N SER A 38 5.04 16.28 3.24
CA SER A 38 3.99 16.17 2.23
C SER A 38 4.47 16.66 0.87
N GLY A 39 4.35 15.81 -0.16
CA GLY A 39 4.82 16.09 -1.52
C GLY A 39 5.82 15.07 -2.05
N SER A 40 6.41 14.23 -1.20
CA SER A 40 7.22 13.12 -1.70
C SER A 40 6.35 12.03 -2.34
N ALA A 41 6.66 11.71 -3.59
CA ALA A 41 5.91 10.72 -4.34
C ALA A 41 6.07 9.27 -3.80
N SER A 42 7.08 8.99 -2.97
CA SER A 42 7.34 7.65 -2.39
C SER A 42 6.41 7.24 -1.26
N GLN A 43 5.68 8.20 -0.67
CA GLN A 43 4.76 7.98 0.46
C GLN A 43 3.37 8.58 0.22
N ASN A 44 3.15 9.19 -0.94
CA ASN A 44 1.91 9.89 -1.26
C ASN A 44 0.91 8.94 -1.94
N TRP A 45 0.24 8.13 -1.13
CA TRP A 45 -0.74 7.15 -1.60
C TRP A 45 -2.09 7.80 -1.85
N SER A 46 -2.82 7.24 -2.81
CA SER A 46 -4.21 7.56 -3.01
C SER A 46 -5.06 6.31 -3.17
N ILE A 47 -6.31 6.40 -2.74
CA ILE A 47 -7.27 5.31 -2.86
C ILE A 47 -8.20 5.64 -4.03
N SER A 48 -8.19 4.80 -5.05
CA SER A 48 -9.13 4.93 -6.16
C SER A 48 -10.54 4.47 -5.73
N SER A 49 -11.57 4.90 -6.45
CA SER A 49 -12.94 4.40 -6.24
C SER A 49 -13.09 2.89 -6.52
N ALA A 50 -12.12 2.28 -7.19
CA ALA A 50 -12.07 0.84 -7.45
C ALA A 50 -11.32 0.06 -6.36
N GLY A 51 -10.95 0.70 -5.25
CA GLY A 51 -10.19 0.05 -4.17
C GLY A 51 -8.73 -0.23 -4.53
N THR A 52 -8.15 0.53 -5.44
CA THR A 52 -6.72 0.44 -5.78
C THR A 52 -5.93 1.47 -5.00
N LEU A 53 -4.83 1.06 -4.38
CA LEU A 53 -3.89 1.97 -3.69
C LEU A 53 -2.82 2.41 -4.68
N VAL A 54 -2.87 3.68 -5.09
CA VAL A 54 -2.06 4.25 -6.17
C VAL A 54 -0.95 5.14 -5.60
N LEU A 55 0.27 4.96 -6.12
CA LEU A 55 1.49 5.71 -5.86
C LEU A 55 2.09 6.16 -7.20
N TYR A 56 2.91 7.22 -7.20
CA TYR A 56 3.59 7.72 -8.41
C TYR A 56 2.67 7.97 -9.64
N GLY A 57 1.38 8.16 -9.42
CA GLY A 57 0.37 8.40 -10.46
C GLY A 57 -0.09 7.17 -11.24
N ASN A 58 0.74 6.13 -11.39
CA ASN A 58 0.39 4.91 -12.16
C ASN A 58 0.91 3.59 -11.57
N LYS A 59 1.42 3.60 -10.34
CA LYS A 59 1.86 2.41 -9.62
C LYS A 59 0.84 2.05 -8.58
N CYS A 60 0.56 0.77 -8.44
CA CYS A 60 -0.44 0.24 -7.53
C CYS A 60 0.23 -0.71 -6.54
N LEU A 61 -0.22 -0.68 -5.29
CA LEU A 61 0.11 -1.71 -4.32
C LEU A 61 -0.35 -3.06 -4.85
N ASN A 62 0.55 -4.03 -4.88
CA ASN A 62 0.38 -5.27 -5.61
C ASN A 62 0.89 -6.46 -4.80
N VAL A 63 0.10 -7.52 -4.76
CA VAL A 63 0.56 -8.84 -4.33
C VAL A 63 1.36 -9.50 -5.46
N PRO A 64 2.68 -9.74 -5.31
CA PRO A 64 3.50 -10.34 -6.37
C PRO A 64 2.91 -11.68 -6.83
N ASN A 65 2.67 -11.81 -8.14
CA ASN A 65 2.13 -13.03 -8.77
C ASN A 65 0.83 -13.58 -8.15
N GLY A 66 0.09 -12.77 -7.37
CA GLY A 66 -1.09 -13.25 -6.63
C GLY A 66 -0.76 -14.32 -5.58
N ALA A 67 0.44 -14.30 -5.01
CA ALA A 67 0.85 -15.26 -4.00
C ALA A 67 -0.05 -15.21 -2.75
N THR A 68 -0.51 -16.38 -2.31
CA THR A 68 -1.38 -16.57 -1.15
C THR A 68 -0.63 -17.14 0.06
N THR A 69 0.69 -16.94 0.11
CA THR A 69 1.52 -17.35 1.24
C THR A 69 1.57 -16.20 2.24
N SER A 70 1.19 -16.43 3.49
CA SER A 70 1.32 -15.44 4.55
C SER A 70 2.77 -14.94 4.67
N GLY A 71 2.95 -13.64 4.88
CA GLY A 71 4.28 -13.02 4.88
C GLY A 71 4.86 -12.73 3.50
N THR A 72 4.09 -12.93 2.42
CA THR A 72 4.45 -12.41 1.09
C THR A 72 4.65 -10.89 1.18
N LEU A 73 5.86 -10.43 0.85
CA LEU A 73 6.16 -9.01 0.80
C LEU A 73 5.40 -8.36 -0.37
N LEU A 74 4.75 -7.24 -0.08
CA LEU A 74 4.05 -6.46 -1.08
C LEU A 74 5.05 -5.65 -1.91
N GLN A 75 4.66 -5.34 -3.14
CA GLN A 75 5.44 -4.51 -4.05
C GLN A 75 4.53 -3.49 -4.71
N ILE A 76 5.13 -2.51 -5.39
CA ILE A 76 4.41 -1.76 -6.41
C ILE A 76 4.51 -2.42 -7.78
N SER A 77 3.48 -2.25 -8.58
CA SER A 77 3.46 -2.65 -9.99
C SER A 77 2.62 -1.66 -10.79
N THR A 78 2.83 -1.58 -12.10
CA THR A 78 1.95 -0.80 -12.98
C THR A 78 0.48 -1.15 -12.73
N CYS A 79 -0.35 -0.13 -12.55
CA CYS A 79 -1.79 -0.30 -12.29
C CYS A 79 -2.48 -1.00 -13.47
N GLY A 80 -3.21 -2.07 -13.18
CA GLY A 80 -4.00 -2.82 -14.16
C GLY A 80 -5.49 -2.68 -13.93
N THR A 81 -6.27 -2.53 -15.00
CA THR A 81 -7.73 -2.47 -14.92
C THR A 81 -8.29 -3.83 -14.49
N GLY A 82 -9.05 -3.86 -13.40
CA GLY A 82 -9.67 -5.09 -12.90
C GLY A 82 -8.68 -6.13 -12.37
N ASN A 83 -7.44 -5.73 -12.05
CA ASN A 83 -6.43 -6.65 -11.55
C ASN A 83 -6.72 -7.06 -10.09
N PRO A 84 -7.06 -8.34 -9.82
CA PRO A 84 -7.37 -8.78 -8.46
C PRO A 84 -6.16 -8.67 -7.51
N ASN A 85 -4.93 -8.70 -8.01
CA ASN A 85 -3.72 -8.58 -7.18
C ASN A 85 -3.49 -7.16 -6.63
N GLN A 86 -4.27 -6.18 -7.12
CA GLN A 86 -4.19 -4.76 -6.76
C GLN A 86 -5.48 -4.26 -6.11
N ALA A 87 -6.41 -5.15 -5.79
CA ALA A 87 -7.70 -4.82 -5.19
C ALA A 87 -7.62 -4.87 -3.66
N TRP A 88 -7.83 -3.72 -3.02
CA TRP A 88 -7.72 -3.55 -1.58
C TRP A 88 -9.02 -3.03 -0.98
N THR A 89 -9.38 -3.58 0.18
CA THR A 89 -10.46 -3.07 1.02
C THR A 89 -9.81 -2.29 2.15
N VAL A 90 -10.11 -0.99 2.22
CA VAL A 90 -9.63 -0.09 3.27
C VAL A 90 -10.79 0.18 4.20
N ASP A 91 -10.69 -0.32 5.44
CA ASP A 91 -11.64 -0.04 6.50
C ASP A 91 -11.00 0.95 7.47
N SER A 92 -11.30 2.23 7.28
CA SER A 92 -10.80 3.30 8.15
C SER A 92 -11.42 3.29 9.55
N THR A 93 -12.53 2.59 9.75
CA THR A 93 -13.18 2.47 11.08
C THR A 93 -12.48 1.40 11.90
N ALA A 94 -12.19 0.25 11.28
CA ALA A 94 -11.42 -0.83 11.89
C ALA A 94 -9.90 -0.57 11.87
N GLY A 95 -9.41 0.37 11.05
CA GLY A 95 -7.99 0.66 10.90
C GLY A 95 -7.23 -0.44 10.14
N SER A 96 -7.88 -1.10 9.17
CA SER A 96 -7.30 -2.24 8.46
C SER A 96 -7.32 -2.08 6.94
N ILE A 97 -6.31 -2.69 6.29
CA ILE A 97 -6.22 -2.81 4.83
C ILE A 97 -6.11 -4.30 4.52
N SER A 98 -7.02 -4.82 3.68
CA SER A 98 -7.08 -6.24 3.33
C SER A 98 -7.12 -6.48 1.83
N TRP A 99 -6.59 -7.62 1.41
CA TRP A 99 -6.65 -8.06 0.03
C TRP A 99 -8.08 -8.53 -0.28
N THR A 100 -8.76 -7.77 -1.15
CA THR A 100 -10.22 -7.88 -1.35
C THR A 100 -10.64 -9.31 -1.69
N GLY A 101 -11.44 -9.91 -0.82
CA GLY A 101 -12.01 -11.24 -1.00
C GLY A 101 -11.01 -12.40 -0.93
N LYS A 102 -9.79 -12.17 -0.43
CA LYS A 102 -8.74 -13.21 -0.33
C LYS A 102 -8.42 -13.68 1.08
N GLY A 103 -8.93 -12.99 2.11
CA GLY A 103 -8.70 -13.36 3.51
C GLY A 103 -7.30 -13.03 4.03
N PHE A 104 -6.58 -12.12 3.37
CA PHE A 104 -5.26 -11.64 3.81
C PHE A 104 -5.35 -10.16 4.22
N CYS A 105 -4.64 -9.80 5.26
CA CYS A 105 -4.46 -8.42 5.71
C CYS A 105 -3.04 -7.95 5.37
N MET A 106 -2.90 -6.66 5.09
CA MET A 106 -1.59 -6.01 5.17
C MET A 106 -1.19 -5.93 6.64
N ASP A 107 0.04 -6.31 6.94
CA ASP A 107 0.59 -6.27 8.29
C ASP A 107 2.08 -5.91 8.22
N LEU A 108 2.60 -5.41 9.34
CA LEU A 108 4.02 -5.16 9.53
C LEU A 108 4.78 -6.48 9.57
N THR A 109 5.94 -6.50 8.93
CA THR A 109 6.82 -7.67 8.97
C THR A 109 7.19 -7.96 10.43
N LYS A 110 6.69 -9.10 10.96
CA LYS A 110 6.86 -9.51 12.36
C LYS A 110 6.33 -8.50 13.39
N GLY A 111 5.43 -7.58 13.00
CA GLY A 111 4.94 -6.52 13.90
C GLY A 111 5.97 -5.44 14.24
N ALA A 112 7.09 -5.36 13.51
CA ALA A 112 8.15 -4.39 13.78
C ALA A 112 7.78 -2.99 13.26
N ASP A 113 8.07 -1.96 14.05
CA ASP A 113 7.84 -0.54 13.75
C ASP A 113 9.12 0.22 13.34
N ALA A 114 10.21 -0.51 13.09
CA ALA A 114 11.45 0.05 12.55
C ALA A 114 11.35 0.29 11.04
N ASP A 115 12.21 1.16 10.48
CA ASP A 115 12.32 1.31 9.02
C ASP A 115 12.72 -0.05 8.41
N GLY A 116 12.04 -0.45 7.33
CA GLY A 116 12.32 -1.71 6.64
C GLY A 116 11.09 -2.49 6.21
#